data_AF-A0A958JI15-F1
#
_entry.id   AF-A0A958JI15-F1
#
_cell.length_a   1.000
_cell.length_b   1.000
_cell.length_c   1.000
_cell.angle_alpha   90.00
_cell.angle_beta   90.00
_cell.angle_gamma   90.00
#
_symmetry.space_group_name_H-M   'P 1'
#
loop_
_entity.id
_entity.type
_entity.pdbx_description
1 polymer ?
#
loop_
_entity_poly.entity_id
_entity_poly.type
_entity_poly.pdbx_seq_one_letter_code
_entity_poly.pdbx_strand_id
1 'polypeptide(L)'
;MAKVATGGKLGVVDVIVGAVLFVLMVFLMRALLDTAVPGLLKTETMYHILVSGLLFFLVWGLIGNFVFGPYFDLMTQREQRTEGDTQLATEKRRESARLQAEIDEQLRLARLEGIRARDARVDEARKQAQQLVDRAQQEADAELKRAQAELERAATAARTEVSGQADSLAALVIDRALSVEPGQMVH
;
A
#
# COMPACT_ATOMS: atom_id res chain seq x y z
N MET A 1 -21.46 39.00 -12.71
CA MET A 1 -22.18 39.89 -11.79
C MET A 1 -22.05 39.28 -10.40
N ALA A 2 -21.57 39.88 -9.32
CA ALA A 2 -21.09 41.23 -9.04
C ALA A 2 -19.85 41.06 -8.15
N LYS A 3 -18.76 41.77 -8.48
CA LYS A 3 -17.56 41.85 -7.64
C LYS A 3 -17.94 42.72 -6.45
N VAL A 4 -18.40 42.07 -5.39
CA VAL A 4 -18.82 42.68 -4.14
C VAL A 4 -17.72 43.61 -3.67
N ALA A 5 -18.14 44.87 -3.57
CA ALA A 5 -17.57 45.98 -2.82
C ALA A 5 -16.14 45.75 -2.33
N THR A 6 -15.22 46.46 -2.97
CA THR A 6 -14.05 47.04 -2.31
C THR A 6 -14.42 47.49 -0.90
N GLY A 7 -14.17 46.63 0.08
CA GLY A 7 -13.89 46.99 1.46
C GLY A 7 -12.60 47.80 1.43
N GLY A 8 -12.70 49.02 0.90
CA GLY A 8 -11.63 49.98 0.84
C GLY A 8 -11.31 50.32 2.27
N LYS A 9 -10.14 49.86 2.73
CA LYS A 9 -9.46 50.37 3.92
C LYS A 9 -9.74 51.88 3.96
N LEU A 10 -10.43 52.36 5.00
CA LEU A 10 -10.57 53.80 5.24
C LEU A 10 -9.15 54.35 5.31
N GLY A 11 -8.71 54.93 4.20
CA GLY A 11 -7.34 55.36 4.05
C GLY A 11 -7.13 56.53 5.00
N VAL A 12 -5.90 56.72 5.44
CA VAL A 12 -5.50 57.96 6.11
C VAL A 12 -5.91 59.17 5.25
N VAL A 13 -5.90 59.01 3.92
CA VAL A 13 -6.40 59.99 2.94
C VAL A 13 -7.90 60.29 3.11
N ASP A 14 -8.76 59.28 3.30
CA ASP A 14 -10.21 59.49 3.46
C ASP A 14 -10.54 60.24 4.76
N VAL A 15 -9.80 59.91 5.83
CA VAL A 15 -9.92 60.59 7.14
C VAL A 15 -9.46 62.05 7.03
N ILE A 16 -8.35 62.30 6.34
CA ILE A 16 -7.84 63.66 6.12
C ILE A 16 -8.79 64.48 5.25
N VAL A 17 -9.29 63.92 4.14
CA VAL A 17 -10.25 64.60 3.26
C VAL A 17 -11.55 64.91 4.00
N GLY A 18 -12.07 63.96 4.79
CA GLY A 18 -13.24 64.18 5.64
C GLY A 18 -13.03 65.28 6.68
N ALA A 19 -11.89 65.30 7.36
CA ALA A 19 -11.55 66.33 8.33
C ALA A 19 -11.43 67.73 7.69
N VAL A 20 -10.78 67.83 6.52
CA VAL A 20 -10.64 69.08 5.78
C VAL A 20 -12.00 69.59 5.29
N LEU A 21 -12.84 68.70 4.74
CA LEU A 21 -14.20 69.06 4.32
C LEU A 21 -15.07 69.48 5.49
N PHE A 22 -14.93 68.84 6.66
CA PHE A 22 -15.66 69.23 7.86
C PHE A 22 -15.26 70.64 8.33
N VAL A 23 -13.96 70.95 8.37
CA VAL A 23 -13.46 72.29 8.72
C VAL A 23 -13.99 73.33 7.73
N LEU A 24 -13.94 73.03 6.43
CA LEU A 24 -14.45 73.90 5.37
C LEU A 24 -15.97 74.08 5.47
N MET A 25 -16.71 73.03 5.82
CA MET A 25 -18.16 73.07 6.01
C MET A 25 -18.54 73.91 7.24
N VAL A 26 -17.82 73.76 8.36
CA VAL A 26 -18.02 74.58 9.55
C VAL A 26 -17.73 76.06 9.26
N PHE A 27 -16.69 76.34 8.48
CA PHE A 27 -16.36 77.70 8.04
C PHE A 27 -17.43 78.29 7.10
N LEU A 28 -17.91 77.50 6.14
CA LEU A 28 -18.99 77.90 5.22
C LEU A 28 -20.31 78.11 5.97
N MET A 29 -20.63 77.23 6.91
CA MET A 29 -21.83 77.33 7.75
C MET A 29 -21.78 78.60 8.59
N ARG A 30 -20.60 78.95 9.14
CA ARG A 30 -20.41 80.24 9.80
C ARG A 30 -20.68 81.41 8.85
N ALA A 31 -20.05 81.41 7.68
CA ALA A 31 -20.20 82.49 6.70
C ALA A 31 -21.66 82.68 6.27
N LEU A 32 -22.42 81.60 6.14
CA LEU A 32 -23.84 81.64 5.80
C LEU A 32 -24.70 82.13 6.98
N LEU A 33 -24.46 81.63 8.20
CA LEU A 33 -25.21 82.04 9.39
C LEU A 33 -24.93 83.48 9.80
N ASP A 34 -23.70 83.99 9.62
CA ASP A 34 -23.34 85.37 9.94
C ASP A 34 -24.14 86.38 9.09
N THR A 35 -24.60 85.99 7.89
CA THR A 35 -25.48 86.84 7.05
C THR A 35 -26.93 86.89 7.54
N ALA A 36 -27.40 85.84 8.24
CA ALA A 36 -28.78 85.72 8.70
C ALA A 36 -28.98 86.15 10.16
N VAL A 37 -28.01 85.86 11.04
CA VAL A 37 -28.03 86.23 12.47
C VAL A 37 -26.61 86.57 12.92
N PRO A 38 -26.23 87.87 12.95
CA PRO A 38 -24.89 88.26 13.36
C PRO A 38 -24.65 87.93 14.84
N GLY A 39 -23.59 87.18 15.13
CA GLY A 39 -23.14 86.88 16.50
C GLY A 39 -23.72 85.61 17.14
N LEU A 40 -24.45 84.76 16.39
CA LEU A 40 -24.96 83.49 16.91
C LEU A 40 -23.84 82.49 17.23
N LEU A 41 -22.80 82.45 16.39
CA LEU A 41 -21.62 81.61 16.59
C LEU A 41 -20.49 82.44 17.21
N LYS A 42 -20.39 82.43 18.54
CA LYS A 42 -19.27 83.04 19.27
C LYS A 42 -17.96 82.31 18.93
N THR A 43 -16.86 83.05 18.90
CA THR A 43 -15.52 82.51 18.61
C THR A 43 -15.13 81.37 19.57
N GLU A 44 -15.61 81.43 20.81
CA GLU A 44 -15.42 80.39 21.82
C GLU A 44 -16.07 79.04 21.42
N THR A 45 -17.31 79.04 20.92
CA THR A 45 -17.98 77.79 20.51
C THR A 45 -17.41 77.21 19.22
N MET A 46 -16.86 78.06 18.35
CA MET A 46 -16.18 77.65 17.11
C MET A 46 -14.98 76.74 17.40
N TYR A 47 -14.15 77.12 18.37
CA TYR A 47 -12.98 76.34 18.77
C TYR A 47 -13.40 74.94 19.26
N HIS A 48 -14.43 74.86 20.11
CA HIS A 48 -14.92 73.58 20.62
C HIS A 48 -15.47 72.66 19.52
N ILE A 49 -16.20 73.19 18.53
CA ILE A 49 -16.73 72.41 17.39
C ILE A 49 -15.59 71.88 16.51
N LEU A 50 -14.58 72.71 16.21
CA LEU A 50 -13.44 72.30 15.38
C LEU A 50 -12.60 71.23 16.08
N VAL A 51 -12.31 71.41 17.38
CA VAL A 51 -11.52 70.45 18.17
C VAL A 51 -12.26 69.13 18.35
N SER A 52 -13.55 69.17 18.70
CA SER A 52 -14.35 67.94 18.85
C SER A 52 -14.51 67.18 17.53
N GLY A 53 -14.72 67.88 16.41
CA GLY A 53 -14.76 67.27 15.09
C GLY A 53 -13.43 66.64 14.70
N LEU A 54 -12.31 67.33 14.93
CA LEU A 54 -10.98 66.78 14.66
C LEU A 54 -10.69 65.53 15.51
N LEU A 55 -11.06 65.55 16.80
CA LEU A 55 -10.96 64.38 17.68
C LEU A 55 -11.85 63.22 17.19
N PHE A 56 -13.05 63.50 16.69
CA PHE A 56 -13.93 62.48 16.11
C PHE A 56 -13.28 61.80 14.90
N PHE A 57 -12.70 62.56 13.96
CA PHE A 57 -11.99 61.99 12.81
C PHE A 57 -10.75 61.19 13.21
N LEU A 58 -10.02 61.64 14.23
CA LEU A 58 -8.88 60.92 14.79
C LEU A 58 -9.31 59.56 15.34
N VAL A 59 -10.32 59.53 16.21
CA VAL A 59 -10.85 58.30 16.81
C VAL A 59 -11.46 57.38 15.75
N TRP A 60 -12.21 57.95 14.80
CA TRP A 60 -12.80 57.21 13.68
C TRP A 60 -11.73 56.49 12.84
N GLY A 61 -10.64 57.19 12.50
CA GLY A 61 -9.51 56.60 11.78
C GLY A 61 -8.81 55.50 12.57
N LEU A 62 -8.63 55.71 13.88
CA LEU A 62 -8.01 54.73 14.78
C LEU A 62 -8.83 53.42 14.82
N ILE A 63 -10.14 53.51 14.95
CA ILE A 63 -11.04 52.34 14.97
C ILE A 63 -11.07 51.66 13.60
N GLY A 64 -11.19 52.45 12.52
CA GLY A 64 -11.25 51.97 11.14
C GLY A 64 -10.08 51.05 10.77
N ASN A 65 -8.86 51.46 11.13
CA ASN A 65 -7.65 50.73 10.75
C ASN A 65 -7.23 49.68 11.79
N PHE A 66 -7.35 49.98 13.08
CA PHE A 66 -6.76 49.13 14.13
C PHE A 66 -7.72 48.05 14.66
N VAL A 67 -9.04 48.25 14.57
CA VAL A 67 -10.00 47.32 15.17
C VAL A 67 -10.63 46.42 14.10
N PHE A 68 -11.13 46.99 13.01
CA PHE A 68 -11.86 46.20 12.01
C PHE A 68 -10.96 45.25 11.20
N GLY A 69 -9.75 45.68 10.83
CA GLY A 69 -8.78 44.85 10.10
C GLY A 69 -8.48 43.52 10.79
N PRO A 70 -7.88 43.52 12.00
CA PRO A 70 -7.56 42.28 12.70
C PRO A 70 -8.81 41.49 13.12
N TYR A 71 -9.95 42.15 13.36
CA TYR A 71 -11.20 41.47 13.68
C TYR A 71 -11.74 40.64 12.51
N PHE A 72 -11.74 41.19 11.28
CA PHE A 72 -12.15 40.44 10.09
C PHE A 72 -11.14 39.34 9.74
N ASP A 73 -9.84 39.61 9.83
CA ASP A 73 -8.81 38.60 9.57
C ASP A 73 -8.93 37.38 10.49
N LEU A 74 -9.23 37.59 11.78
CA LEU A 74 -9.43 36.49 12.74
C LEU A 74 -10.66 35.65 12.40
N MET A 75 -11.74 36.28 11.91
CA MET A 75 -12.96 35.60 11.55
C MET A 75 -12.77 34.78 10.26
N THR A 76 -12.11 35.35 9.26
CA THR A 76 -11.75 34.65 8.02
C THR A 76 -10.78 33.50 8.29
N GLN A 77 -9.82 33.64 9.21
CA GLN A 77 -8.96 32.52 9.62
C GLN A 77 -9.73 31.38 10.26
N ARG A 78 -10.75 31.66 11.07
CA ARG A 78 -11.59 30.62 11.71
C ARG A 78 -12.43 29.88 10.68
N GLU A 79 -12.99 30.60 9.72
CA GLU A 79 -13.78 30.03 8.64
C GLU A 79 -12.90 29.15 7.74
N GLN A 80 -11.74 29.65 7.32
CA GLN A 80 -10.77 28.89 6.52
C GLN A 80 -10.23 27.64 7.22
N ARG A 81 -9.96 27.70 8.53
CA ARG A 81 -9.51 26.52 9.28
C ARG A 81 -10.61 25.46 9.37
N THR A 82 -11.85 25.85 9.64
CA THR A 82 -12.96 24.89 9.79
C THR A 82 -13.30 24.23 8.44
N GLU A 83 -13.36 25.01 7.36
CA GLU A 83 -13.57 24.47 6.02
C GLU A 83 -12.38 23.59 5.58
N GLY A 84 -11.14 24.02 5.88
CA GLY A 84 -9.94 23.24 5.62
C GLY A 84 -9.92 21.90 6.37
N ASP A 85 -10.25 21.91 7.66
CA ASP A 85 -10.26 20.70 8.50
C ASP A 85 -11.33 19.70 8.06
N THR A 86 -12.51 20.17 7.63
CA THR A 86 -13.57 19.29 7.10
C THR A 86 -13.21 18.70 5.74
N GLN A 87 -12.58 19.48 4.85
CA GLN A 87 -12.08 18.98 3.57
C GLN A 87 -10.96 17.95 3.80
N LEU A 88 -10.00 18.26 4.67
CA LEU A 88 -8.89 17.37 5.01
C LEU A 88 -9.39 16.05 5.64
N ALA A 89 -10.36 16.14 6.56
CA ALA A 89 -10.98 14.95 7.15
C ALA A 89 -11.72 14.09 6.11
N THR A 90 -12.39 14.73 5.15
CA THR A 90 -13.09 14.04 4.05
C THR A 90 -12.09 13.35 3.11
N GLU A 91 -10.99 14.04 2.76
CA GLU A 91 -9.92 13.49 1.94
C GLU A 91 -9.24 12.32 2.63
N LYS A 92 -8.90 12.44 3.92
CA LYS A 92 -8.31 11.36 4.71
C LYS A 92 -9.23 10.15 4.84
N ARG A 93 -10.55 10.35 4.98
CA ARG A 93 -11.52 9.25 4.96
C ARG A 93 -11.56 8.55 3.61
N ARG A 94 -11.54 9.31 2.49
CA ARG A 94 -11.50 8.74 1.14
C ARG A 94 -10.20 7.98 0.88
N GLU A 95 -9.07 8.54 1.29
CA GLU A 95 -7.75 7.91 1.20
C GLU A 95 -7.71 6.60 2.00
N SER A 96 -8.17 6.62 3.25
CA SER A 96 -8.27 5.40 4.07
C SER A 96 -9.17 4.34 3.44
N ALA A 97 -10.31 4.72 2.87
CA ALA A 97 -11.21 3.77 2.20
C ALA A 97 -10.58 3.16 0.94
N ARG A 98 -9.84 3.97 0.17
CA ARG A 98 -9.08 3.48 -0.99
C ARG A 98 -7.97 2.51 -0.58
N LEU A 99 -7.19 2.86 0.43
CA LEU A 99 -6.13 2.00 0.96
C LEU A 99 -6.68 0.67 1.49
N GLN A 100 -7.82 0.69 2.20
CA GLN A 100 -8.47 -0.55 2.65
C GLN A 100 -8.88 -1.43 1.47
N ALA A 101 -9.53 -0.85 0.45
CA ALA A 101 -9.92 -1.59 -0.75
C ALA A 101 -8.69 -2.18 -1.50
N GLU A 102 -7.59 -1.43 -1.57
CA GLU A 102 -6.35 -1.90 -2.20
C GLU A 102 -5.69 -3.03 -1.39
N ILE A 103 -5.66 -2.93 -0.06
CA ILE A 103 -5.16 -3.99 0.83
C ILE A 103 -6.00 -5.25 0.68
N ASP A 104 -7.32 -5.13 0.67
CA ASP A 104 -8.23 -6.28 0.52
C ASP A 104 -8.02 -6.98 -0.82
N GLU A 105 -7.85 -6.22 -1.90
CA GLU A 105 -7.57 -6.76 -3.23
C GLU A 105 -6.19 -7.43 -3.31
N GLN A 106 -5.15 -6.78 -2.77
CA GLN A 106 -3.80 -7.35 -2.67
C GLN A 106 -3.81 -8.66 -1.87
N LEU A 107 -4.54 -8.70 -0.75
CA LEU A 107 -4.68 -9.89 0.08
C LEU A 107 -5.42 -11.01 -0.66
N ARG A 108 -6.46 -10.67 -1.42
CA ARG A 108 -7.19 -11.64 -2.27
C ARG A 108 -6.28 -12.22 -3.35
N LEU A 109 -5.50 -11.38 -4.02
CA LEU A 109 -4.54 -11.80 -5.05
C LEU A 109 -3.44 -12.69 -4.44
N ALA A 110 -2.85 -12.29 -3.32
CA ALA A 110 -1.82 -13.08 -2.63
C ALA A 110 -2.35 -14.45 -2.19
N ARG A 111 -3.61 -14.54 -1.72
CA ARG A 111 -4.26 -15.82 -1.39
C ARG A 111 -4.43 -16.70 -2.62
N LEU A 112 -4.90 -16.14 -3.73
CA LEU A 112 -5.07 -16.89 -4.99
C LEU A 112 -3.73 -17.38 -5.54
N GLU A 113 -2.70 -16.55 -5.49
CA GLU A 113 -1.35 -16.92 -5.91
C GLU A 113 -0.75 -18.00 -4.99
N GLY A 114 -0.94 -17.89 -3.68
CA GLY A 114 -0.55 -18.91 -2.72
C GLY A 114 -1.21 -20.27 -2.98
N ILE A 115 -2.52 -20.28 -3.28
CA ILE A 115 -3.25 -21.51 -3.65
C ILE A 115 -2.68 -22.10 -4.94
N ARG A 116 -2.50 -21.27 -5.99
CA ARG A 116 -1.93 -21.72 -7.26
C ARG A 116 -0.52 -22.30 -7.10
N ALA A 117 0.33 -21.64 -6.31
CA ALA A 117 1.68 -22.10 -6.03
C ALA A 117 1.66 -23.44 -5.28
N ARG A 118 0.78 -23.58 -4.27
CA ARG A 118 0.57 -24.84 -3.56
C ARG A 118 0.11 -25.94 -4.50
N ASP A 119 -0.87 -25.68 -5.36
CA ASP A 119 -1.40 -26.69 -6.28
C ASP A 119 -0.35 -27.11 -7.30
N ALA A 120 0.41 -26.17 -7.86
CA ALA A 120 1.53 -26.47 -8.74
C ALA A 120 2.58 -27.37 -8.07
N ARG A 121 2.92 -27.10 -6.80
CA ARG A 121 3.87 -27.94 -6.03
C ARG A 121 3.31 -29.33 -5.75
N VAL A 122 2.03 -29.45 -5.45
CA VAL A 122 1.37 -30.75 -5.23
C VAL A 122 1.34 -31.57 -6.52
N ASP A 123 1.04 -30.94 -7.65
CA ASP A 123 1.03 -31.62 -8.95
C ASP A 123 2.45 -32.04 -9.39
N GLU A 124 3.45 -31.19 -9.16
CA GLU A 124 4.85 -31.52 -9.39
C GLU A 124 5.29 -32.70 -8.52
N ALA A 125 4.98 -32.66 -7.22
CA ALA A 125 5.29 -33.74 -6.29
C ALA A 125 4.60 -35.06 -6.68
N ARG A 126 3.33 -35.00 -7.13
CA ARG A 126 2.61 -36.18 -7.64
C ARG A 126 3.28 -36.77 -8.88
N LYS A 127 3.70 -35.94 -9.84
CA LYS A 127 4.42 -36.39 -11.03
C LYS A 127 5.76 -37.04 -10.67
N GLN A 128 6.51 -36.43 -9.76
CA GLN A 128 7.78 -36.98 -9.28
C GLN A 128 7.57 -38.31 -8.55
N ALA A 129 6.55 -38.41 -7.70
CA ALA A 129 6.20 -39.65 -7.01
C ALA A 129 5.84 -40.76 -8.01
N GLN A 130 5.03 -40.45 -9.03
CA GLN A 130 4.68 -41.41 -10.06
C GLN A 130 5.91 -41.87 -10.84
N GLN A 131 6.78 -40.95 -11.26
CA GLN A 131 8.03 -41.27 -11.96
C GLN A 131 8.95 -42.15 -11.10
N LEU A 132 9.03 -41.90 -9.80
CA LEU A 132 9.83 -42.70 -8.88
C LEU A 132 9.27 -44.13 -8.75
N VAL A 133 7.96 -44.27 -8.63
CA VAL A 133 7.28 -45.58 -8.58
C VAL A 133 7.49 -46.34 -9.89
N ASP A 134 7.27 -45.69 -11.03
CA ASP A 134 7.45 -46.31 -12.35
C ASP A 134 8.90 -46.78 -12.55
N ARG A 135 9.86 -45.96 -12.13
CA ARG A 135 11.29 -46.31 -12.20
C ARG A 135 11.62 -47.48 -11.27
N ALA A 136 11.12 -47.47 -10.04
CA ALA A 136 11.34 -48.56 -9.09
C ALA A 136 10.73 -49.88 -9.60
N GLN A 137 9.57 -49.84 -10.25
CA GLN A 137 8.97 -51.01 -10.89
C GLN A 137 9.82 -51.52 -12.06
N GLN A 138 10.31 -50.62 -12.93
CA GLN A 138 11.19 -50.99 -14.03
C GLN A 138 12.52 -51.61 -13.55
N GLU A 139 13.11 -51.05 -12.49
CA GLU A 139 14.34 -51.57 -11.88
C GLU A 139 14.08 -52.94 -11.24
N ALA A 140 12.98 -53.11 -10.51
CA ALA A 140 12.58 -54.39 -9.92
C ALA A 140 12.33 -55.46 -11.00
N ASP A 141 11.60 -55.14 -12.07
CA ASP A 141 11.35 -56.05 -13.19
C ASP A 141 12.64 -56.45 -13.92
N ALA A 142 13.56 -55.51 -14.09
CA ALA A 142 14.86 -55.78 -14.70
C ALA A 142 15.71 -56.71 -13.82
N GLU A 143 15.69 -56.49 -12.50
CA GLU A 143 16.39 -57.33 -11.53
C GLU A 143 15.79 -58.74 -11.46
N LEU A 144 14.46 -58.86 -11.48
CA LEU A 144 13.74 -60.14 -11.53
C LEU A 144 14.12 -60.95 -12.78
N LYS A 145 14.16 -60.31 -13.95
CA LYS A 145 14.60 -60.95 -15.20
C LYS A 145 16.06 -61.39 -15.15
N ARG A 146 16.96 -60.58 -14.55
CA ARG A 146 18.37 -60.96 -14.38
C ARG A 146 18.50 -62.16 -13.45
N ALA A 147 17.83 -62.13 -12.30
CA ALA A 147 17.82 -63.23 -11.34
C ALA A 147 17.28 -64.53 -11.96
N GLN A 148 16.20 -64.46 -12.76
CA GLN A 148 15.67 -65.62 -13.50
C GLN A 148 16.70 -66.19 -14.49
N ALA A 149 17.34 -65.34 -15.29
CA ALA A 149 18.36 -65.77 -16.24
C ALA A 149 19.60 -66.38 -15.55
N GLU A 150 20.01 -65.84 -14.40
CA GLU A 150 21.08 -66.42 -13.57
C GLU A 150 20.68 -67.77 -12.97
N LEU A 151 19.45 -67.89 -12.48
CA LEU A 151 18.91 -69.13 -11.93
C LEU A 151 18.85 -70.24 -13.00
N GLU A 152 18.41 -69.91 -14.21
CA GLU A 152 18.40 -70.85 -15.35
C GLU A 152 19.82 -71.31 -15.70
N ARG A 153 20.78 -70.38 -15.80
CA ARG A 153 22.19 -70.73 -16.07
C ARG A 153 22.78 -71.61 -14.97
N ALA A 154 22.54 -71.28 -13.70
CA ALA A 154 23.01 -72.05 -12.56
C ALA A 154 22.36 -73.45 -12.54
N ALA A 155 21.06 -73.56 -12.85
CA ALA A 155 20.37 -74.84 -12.95
C ALA A 155 20.91 -75.71 -14.08
N THR A 156 21.20 -75.13 -15.26
CA THR A 156 21.83 -75.85 -16.37
C THR A 156 23.23 -76.32 -16.00
N ALA A 157 24.06 -75.44 -15.42
CA ALA A 157 25.41 -75.80 -14.98
C ALA A 157 25.40 -76.92 -13.93
N ALA A 158 24.52 -76.84 -12.93
CA ALA A 158 24.36 -77.87 -11.90
C ALA A 158 23.90 -79.21 -12.49
N ARG A 159 22.99 -79.20 -13.48
CA ARG A 159 22.58 -80.43 -14.19
C ARG A 159 23.76 -81.07 -14.94
N THR A 160 24.55 -80.27 -15.66
CA THR A 160 25.73 -80.76 -16.39
C THR A 160 26.78 -81.33 -15.43
N GLU A 161 27.03 -80.67 -14.30
CA GLU A 161 27.95 -81.13 -13.25
C GLU A 161 27.49 -82.49 -12.67
N VAL A 162 26.21 -82.60 -12.28
CA VAL A 162 25.64 -83.85 -11.74
C VAL A 162 25.70 -84.98 -12.77
N SER A 163 25.40 -84.71 -14.04
CA SER A 163 25.55 -85.70 -15.12
C SER A 163 27.00 -86.17 -15.28
N GLY A 164 27.97 -85.24 -15.28
CA GLY A 164 29.39 -85.60 -15.36
C GLY A 164 29.88 -86.39 -14.14
N GLN A 165 29.42 -86.03 -12.94
CA GLN A 165 29.69 -86.80 -11.73
C GLN A 165 29.08 -88.21 -11.80
N ALA A 166 27.85 -88.35 -12.30
CA ALA A 166 27.21 -89.65 -12.49
C ALA A 166 27.96 -90.53 -13.50
N ASP A 167 28.41 -89.96 -14.62
CA ASP A 167 29.23 -90.67 -15.62
C ASP A 167 30.57 -91.14 -15.02
N SER A 168 31.22 -90.30 -14.22
CA SER A 168 32.47 -90.65 -13.54
C SER A 168 32.28 -91.79 -12.51
N LEU A 169 31.17 -91.77 -11.76
CA LEU A 169 30.79 -92.82 -10.82
C LEU A 169 30.49 -94.13 -11.56
N ALA A 170 29.75 -94.07 -12.66
CA ALA A 170 29.46 -95.23 -13.50
C ALA A 170 30.75 -95.86 -14.06
N ALA A 171 31.69 -95.05 -14.55
CA ALA A 171 32.99 -95.53 -15.02
C ALA A 171 33.79 -96.20 -13.89
N LEU A 172 33.77 -95.64 -12.68
CA LEU A 172 34.44 -96.21 -11.51
C LEU A 172 33.82 -97.56 -11.08
N VAL A 173 32.49 -97.68 -11.16
CA VAL A 173 31.78 -98.93 -10.90
C VAL A 173 32.08 -99.99 -11.96
N ILE A 174 32.13 -99.60 -13.25
CA ILE A 174 32.47 -100.52 -14.36
C ILE A 174 33.91 -101.01 -14.22
N ASP A 175 34.87 -100.12 -13.97
CA ASP A 175 36.28 -100.48 -13.72
C ASP A 175 36.39 -101.45 -12.53
N ARG A 176 35.67 -101.17 -11.44
CA ARG A 176 35.65 -102.06 -10.28
C ARG A 176 35.00 -103.40 -10.58
N ALA A 177 33.89 -103.44 -11.32
CA ALA A 177 33.20 -104.68 -11.69
C ALA A 177 34.05 -105.54 -12.65
N LEU A 178 34.78 -104.93 -13.60
CA LEU A 178 35.70 -105.64 -14.49
C LEU A 178 36.97 -106.13 -13.75
N SER A 179 37.36 -105.48 -12.66
CA SER A 179 38.45 -105.95 -11.78
C SER A 179 38.04 -107.11 -10.86
N VAL A 180 36.74 -107.44 -10.80
CA VAL A 180 36.16 -108.52 -9.98
C VAL A 180 35.53 -109.56 -10.91
N GLU A 181 36.36 -110.54 -11.32
CA GLU A 181 36.09 -111.80 -12.05
C GLU A 181 36.37 -111.85 -13.57
N PRO A 182 36.99 -112.95 -14.10
CA PRO A 182 37.17 -114.27 -13.48
C PRO A 182 38.64 -114.70 -13.34
N GLY A 183 39.00 -115.13 -12.13
CA GLY A 183 40.30 -115.70 -11.82
C GLY A 183 40.30 -116.58 -10.58
N GLN A 184 39.25 -117.39 -10.37
CA GLN A 184 39.33 -118.54 -9.45
C GLN A 184 38.22 -119.59 -9.70
N MET A 185 38.45 -120.44 -10.71
CA MET A 185 38.32 -121.89 -10.54
C MET A 185 39.51 -122.52 -11.26
N VAL A 186 40.43 -123.12 -10.51
CA VAL A 186 41.03 -124.47 -10.70
C VAL A 186 42.01 -124.66 -9.54
N HIS A 187 41.54 -125.32 -8.48
CA HIS A 187 42.13 -126.56 -7.95
C HIS A 187 41.12 -127.23 -7.03
#